data_AF-A0AAW5PF02-F1
#
_entry.id   AF-A0AAW5PF02-F1
#
_cell.length_a   1.000
_cell.length_b   1.000
_cell.length_c   1.000
_cell.angle_alpha   90.00
_cell.angle_beta   90.00
_cell.angle_gamma   90.00
#
_symmetry.space_group_name_H-M   'P 1'
#
loop_
_entity.id
_entity.type
_entity.pdbx_description
1 polymer ?
#
loop_
_entity_poly.entity_id
_entity_poly.type
_entity_poly.pdbx_seq_one_letter_code
_entity_poly.pdbx_strand_id
1 'polypeptide(L)'
;MTRMSIRTLRAAAIAVAGQIPFAASAAVQPPGLEEALQRVAAVAQAPASKQAAEALWGVPLDAPVVLHDRVTGTSWRRNVATGDVESVVLRKDQPPANTCIDIDGASNVLLILPLPADNDGLATLFWHEQWHCVQAMLGLSASEGDTAHLDGELGRIALRLEMRALAKALSATDDRDARPHVAAALRFRALRSAGSASGTRVLDEEARVERNEGLAEYTGRRVAAAANGGNMVTALVKSLAAADASPSFVRSAAYVTGPAYGMLLDRWSPHWRSGLSPASDLPALLAEQLGTPLSATGADGVGRRYGVDEVRAQEHERARIREQRSAGYRKRYLGGDAVRLPLSKPSASFDPRALFPLDEVGTVYTPLTVRDEWGELTAESGALMSKDWTLVTLSGGEVTGSASNWTGQGWTLVLNAGWRLEKESDGWRLTNVQGGDDCR
;
A
#
# COMPACT_ATOMS: atom_id res chain seq x y z
N MET A 1 -18.43 50.33 -69.54
CA MET A 1 -17.40 49.35 -69.94
C MET A 1 -17.60 48.12 -69.05
N THR A 2 -18.38 47.10 -69.47
CA THR A 2 -17.91 45.79 -70.03
C THR A 2 -16.88 45.10 -69.11
N ARG A 3 -16.97 43.86 -68.60
CA ARG A 3 -17.61 42.55 -68.91
C ARG A 3 -17.76 41.78 -67.57
N MET A 4 -18.81 41.01 -67.25
CA MET A 4 -19.25 39.67 -67.72
C MET A 4 -18.36 38.47 -67.29
N SER A 5 -19.03 37.40 -66.83
CA SER A 5 -18.63 35.97 -66.67
C SER A 5 -17.91 35.54 -65.37
N ILE A 6 -18.14 34.38 -64.74
CA ILE A 6 -18.85 33.13 -65.10
C ILE A 6 -19.33 32.38 -63.82
N ARG A 7 -20.41 31.62 -64.01
CA ARG A 7 -21.09 30.64 -63.14
C ARG A 7 -20.18 29.57 -62.50
N THR A 8 -20.57 29.06 -61.34
CA THR A 8 -20.91 27.62 -61.21
C THR A 8 -21.87 27.35 -60.05
N LEU A 9 -23.05 26.80 -60.37
CA LEU A 9 -23.94 26.10 -59.45
C LEU A 9 -23.33 24.73 -59.12
N ARG A 10 -23.29 24.35 -57.84
CA ARG A 10 -23.24 22.93 -57.42
C ARG A 10 -24.30 22.70 -56.35
N ALA A 11 -25.18 21.74 -56.65
CA ALA A 11 -26.26 21.26 -55.81
C ALA A 11 -25.74 20.71 -54.48
N ALA A 12 -26.36 21.11 -53.38
CA ALA A 12 -26.17 20.47 -52.09
C ALA A 12 -27.04 19.20 -52.05
N ALA A 13 -26.39 18.05 -52.16
CA ALA A 13 -27.01 16.77 -51.88
C ALA A 13 -27.20 16.64 -50.36
N ILE A 14 -28.46 16.52 -49.92
CA ILE A 14 -28.80 16.15 -48.54
C ILE A 14 -28.49 14.66 -48.38
N ALA A 15 -27.34 14.36 -47.79
CA ALA A 15 -27.05 13.02 -47.28
C ALA A 15 -27.64 12.93 -45.86
N VAL A 16 -28.80 12.29 -45.73
CA VAL A 16 -29.27 11.79 -44.43
C VAL A 16 -28.36 10.63 -44.06
N ALA A 17 -27.27 10.94 -43.37
CA ALA A 17 -26.48 9.92 -42.68
C ALA A 17 -27.32 9.45 -41.50
N GLY A 18 -27.97 8.29 -41.66
CA GLY A 18 -28.60 7.59 -40.55
C GLY A 18 -27.53 7.35 -39.48
N GLN A 19 -27.68 8.01 -38.33
CA GLN A 19 -26.95 7.63 -37.14
C GLN A 19 -27.46 6.25 -36.73
N ILE A 20 -26.74 5.21 -37.12
CA ILE A 20 -26.85 3.91 -36.46
C ILE A 20 -26.37 4.18 -35.03
N PRO A 21 -27.21 4.04 -34.00
CA PRO A 21 -26.71 4.12 -32.64
C PRO A 21 -25.68 3.00 -32.51
N PHE A 22 -24.43 3.37 -32.22
CA PHE A 22 -23.48 2.42 -31.70
C PHE A 22 -24.09 1.89 -30.40
N ALA A 23 -24.65 0.67 -30.45
CA ALA A 23 -24.96 -0.05 -29.25
C ALA A 23 -23.66 -0.12 -28.46
N ALA A 24 -23.61 0.57 -27.31
CA ALA A 24 -22.53 0.39 -26.37
C ALA A 24 -22.42 -1.12 -26.14
N SER A 25 -21.31 -1.73 -26.53
CA SER A 25 -21.05 -3.13 -26.22
C SER A 25 -21.19 -3.25 -24.72
N ALA A 26 -22.23 -3.97 -24.26
CA ALA A 26 -22.35 -4.31 -22.86
C ALA A 26 -21.01 -4.95 -22.48
N ALA A 27 -20.31 -4.36 -21.50
CA ALA A 27 -19.05 -4.92 -21.05
C ALA A 27 -19.31 -6.38 -20.65
N VAL A 28 -18.44 -7.30 -21.06
CA VAL A 28 -18.62 -8.70 -20.70
C VAL A 28 -18.33 -8.84 -19.21
N GLN A 29 -19.30 -9.37 -18.46
CA GLN A 29 -19.12 -9.62 -17.04
C GLN A 29 -18.01 -10.67 -16.82
N PRO A 30 -17.07 -10.44 -15.90
CA PRO A 30 -16.05 -11.43 -15.59
C PRO A 30 -16.67 -12.69 -14.97
N PRO A 31 -16.08 -13.88 -15.17
CA PRO A 31 -16.53 -15.11 -14.54
C PRO A 31 -16.61 -14.99 -13.01
N GLY A 32 -17.67 -15.51 -12.41
CA GLY A 32 -17.86 -15.49 -10.95
C GLY A 32 -18.33 -14.16 -10.36
N LEU A 33 -18.60 -13.13 -11.17
CA LEU A 33 -19.09 -11.84 -10.68
C LEU A 33 -20.40 -11.97 -9.88
N GLU A 34 -21.36 -12.74 -10.39
CA GLU A 34 -22.67 -12.91 -9.76
C GLU A 34 -22.54 -13.53 -8.36
N GLU A 35 -21.70 -14.56 -8.24
CA GLU A 35 -21.38 -15.20 -6.96
C GLU A 35 -20.69 -14.22 -6.01
N ALA A 36 -19.72 -13.44 -6.49
CA ALA A 36 -19.04 -12.43 -5.68
C ALA A 36 -20.02 -11.36 -5.16
N LEU A 37 -20.90 -10.85 -6.02
CA LEU A 37 -21.95 -9.90 -5.62
C LEU A 37 -22.91 -10.50 -4.59
N GLN A 38 -23.30 -11.76 -4.77
CA GLN A 38 -24.16 -12.46 -3.82
C GLN A 38 -23.49 -12.65 -2.46
N ARG A 39 -22.20 -13.04 -2.43
CA ARG A 39 -21.42 -13.20 -1.20
C ARG A 39 -21.29 -11.87 -0.45
N VAL A 40 -21.00 -10.78 -1.16
CA VAL A 40 -20.95 -9.43 -0.56
C VAL A 40 -22.31 -9.00 -0.03
N ALA A 41 -23.39 -9.22 -0.80
CA ALA A 41 -24.74 -8.90 -0.35
C ALA A 41 -25.11 -9.68 0.93
N ALA A 42 -24.75 -10.96 1.01
CA ALA A 42 -24.99 -11.77 2.22
C ALA A 42 -24.28 -11.20 3.46
N VAL A 43 -23.03 -10.76 3.32
CA VAL A 43 -22.28 -10.08 4.39
C VAL A 43 -22.90 -8.74 4.75
N ALA A 44 -23.21 -7.91 3.75
CA ALA A 44 -23.73 -6.56 3.94
C ALA A 44 -25.14 -6.55 4.54
N GLN A 45 -25.97 -7.56 4.22
CA GLN A 45 -27.35 -7.67 4.68
C GLN A 45 -27.51 -8.45 5.99
N ALA A 46 -26.45 -9.08 6.51
CA ALA A 46 -26.50 -9.81 7.76
C ALA A 46 -26.93 -8.90 8.94
N PRO A 47 -28.07 -9.16 9.60
CA PRO A 47 -28.60 -8.27 10.65
C PRO A 47 -27.66 -8.11 11.84
N ALA A 48 -27.01 -9.19 12.26
CA ALA A 48 -26.04 -9.18 13.35
C ALA A 48 -24.83 -8.27 13.04
N SER A 49 -24.35 -8.28 11.79
CA SER A 49 -23.26 -7.40 11.36
C SER A 49 -23.67 -5.94 11.40
N LYS A 50 -24.83 -5.59 10.84
CA LYS A 50 -25.34 -4.21 10.83
C LYS A 50 -25.52 -3.67 12.25
N GLN A 51 -26.15 -4.47 13.12
CA GLN A 51 -26.35 -4.09 14.52
C GLN A 51 -25.02 -3.91 15.24
N ALA A 52 -24.04 -4.79 15.03
CA ALA A 52 -22.71 -4.67 15.62
C ALA A 52 -21.97 -3.42 15.11
N ALA A 53 -22.04 -3.13 13.81
CA ALA A 53 -21.40 -1.96 13.21
C ALA A 53 -21.98 -0.64 13.75
N GLU A 54 -23.31 -0.52 13.78
CA GLU A 54 -24.00 0.65 14.33
C GLU A 54 -23.74 0.82 15.82
N ALA A 55 -23.73 -0.28 16.59
CA ALA A 55 -23.42 -0.23 18.02
C ALA A 55 -21.98 0.22 18.33
N LEU A 56 -21.02 -0.02 17.42
CA LEU A 56 -19.63 0.40 17.61
C LEU A 56 -19.44 1.90 17.44
N TRP A 57 -20.07 2.49 16.42
CA TRP A 57 -19.77 3.85 15.96
C TRP A 57 -20.93 4.84 16.10
N GLY A 58 -22.14 4.38 16.43
CA GLY A 58 -23.33 5.22 16.58
C GLY A 58 -23.85 5.80 15.26
N VAL A 59 -23.34 5.32 14.12
CA VAL A 59 -23.76 5.69 12.77
C VAL A 59 -23.91 4.44 11.89
N PRO A 60 -24.79 4.45 10.88
CA PRO A 60 -24.86 3.37 9.90
C PRO A 60 -23.57 3.27 9.08
N LEU A 61 -23.12 2.04 8.84
CA LEU A 61 -22.04 1.70 7.91
C LEU A 61 -22.68 0.98 6.71
N ASP A 62 -23.25 1.74 5.77
CA ASP A 62 -24.17 1.23 4.75
C ASP A 62 -23.90 1.76 3.32
N ALA A 63 -22.67 2.21 3.05
CA ALA A 63 -22.27 2.64 1.71
C ALA A 63 -22.53 1.53 0.66
N PRO A 64 -22.99 1.89 -0.56
CA PRO A 64 -23.18 0.92 -1.63
C PRO A 64 -21.84 0.31 -2.09
N VAL A 65 -21.89 -0.88 -2.67
CA VAL A 65 -20.68 -1.63 -3.06
C VAL A 65 -20.52 -1.70 -4.57
N VAL A 66 -19.29 -1.50 -5.02
CA VAL A 66 -18.81 -1.74 -6.38
C VAL A 66 -17.71 -2.79 -6.34
N LEU A 67 -17.80 -3.78 -7.21
CA LEU A 67 -16.74 -4.75 -7.45
C LEU A 67 -15.96 -4.37 -8.70
N HIS A 68 -14.63 -4.42 -8.63
CA HIS A 68 -13.76 -4.15 -9.76
C HIS A 68 -12.91 -5.37 -10.09
N ASP A 69 -12.94 -5.77 -11.36
CA ASP A 69 -12.06 -6.81 -11.88
C ASP A 69 -10.84 -6.18 -12.55
N ARG A 70 -9.66 -6.40 -11.96
CA ARG A 70 -8.39 -5.91 -12.50
C ARG A 70 -8.00 -6.59 -13.82
N VAL A 71 -8.53 -7.78 -14.10
CA VAL A 71 -8.20 -8.51 -15.33
C VAL A 71 -8.86 -7.86 -16.54
N THR A 72 -10.15 -7.57 -16.46
CA THR A 72 -10.90 -6.90 -17.53
C THR A 72 -10.85 -5.37 -17.43
N GLY A 73 -10.47 -4.81 -16.27
CA GLY A 73 -10.52 -3.37 -16.00
C GLY A 73 -11.95 -2.83 -15.85
N THR A 74 -12.93 -3.70 -15.64
CA THR A 74 -14.36 -3.34 -15.55
C THR A 74 -14.85 -3.34 -14.10
N SER A 75 -15.86 -2.50 -13.82
CA SER A 75 -16.45 -2.42 -12.48
C SER A 75 -17.96 -2.60 -12.55
N TRP A 76 -18.53 -3.17 -11.50
CA TRP A 76 -19.90 -3.68 -11.48
C TRP A 76 -20.54 -3.48 -10.11
N ARG A 77 -21.84 -3.22 -10.08
CA ARG A 77 -22.63 -3.19 -8.84
C ARG A 77 -23.96 -3.89 -9.04
N ARG A 78 -24.60 -4.28 -7.93
CA ARG A 78 -26.00 -4.70 -7.95
C ARG A 78 -26.90 -3.50 -7.69
N ASN A 79 -27.84 -3.24 -8.60
CA ASN A 79 -28.89 -2.25 -8.38
C ASN A 79 -29.80 -2.72 -7.24
N VAL A 80 -29.95 -1.89 -6.21
CA VAL A 80 -30.74 -2.25 -5.01
C VAL A 80 -32.24 -2.31 -5.32
N ALA A 81 -32.74 -1.54 -6.29
CA ALA A 81 -34.15 -1.48 -6.64
C ALA A 81 -34.57 -2.60 -7.61
N THR A 82 -33.75 -2.89 -8.62
CA THR A 82 -34.10 -3.90 -9.65
C THR A 82 -33.47 -5.27 -9.39
N GLY A 83 -32.37 -5.30 -8.64
CA GLY A 83 -31.55 -6.51 -8.45
C GLY A 83 -30.60 -6.80 -9.62
N ASP A 84 -30.65 -6.01 -10.70
CA ASP A 84 -29.81 -6.22 -11.88
C ASP A 84 -28.35 -5.85 -11.62
N VAL A 85 -27.45 -6.44 -12.41
CA VAL A 85 -26.03 -6.12 -12.38
C VAL A 85 -25.73 -5.03 -13.40
N GLU A 86 -25.18 -3.92 -12.93
CA GLU A 86 -24.89 -2.72 -13.73
C GLU A 86 -23.39 -2.47 -13.81
N SER A 87 -22.92 -2.02 -14.97
CA SER A 87 -21.55 -1.54 -15.14
C SER A 87 -21.37 -0.17 -14.48
N VAL A 88 -20.24 0.01 -13.79
CA VAL A 88 -19.85 1.27 -13.16
C VAL A 88 -18.56 1.78 -13.81
N VAL A 89 -18.56 3.04 -14.22
CA VAL A 89 -17.38 3.71 -14.76
C VAL A 89 -16.67 4.44 -13.63
N LEU A 90 -15.44 4.05 -13.33
CA LEU A 90 -14.60 4.74 -12.35
C LEU A 90 -13.97 5.99 -12.99
N ARG A 91 -13.74 7.03 -12.20
CA ARG A 91 -13.01 8.21 -12.67
C ARG A 91 -11.56 7.86 -12.97
N LYS A 92 -10.97 8.50 -13.98
CA LYS A 92 -9.60 8.23 -14.44
C LYS A 92 -8.53 8.58 -13.41
N ASP A 93 -8.81 9.54 -12.52
CA ASP A 93 -7.93 10.00 -11.45
C ASP A 93 -8.04 9.16 -10.17
N GLN A 94 -8.86 8.11 -10.18
CA GLN A 94 -9.11 7.26 -9.03
C GLN A 94 -8.71 5.81 -9.33
N PRO A 95 -7.42 5.46 -9.13
CA PRO A 95 -6.94 4.13 -9.42
C PRO A 95 -7.66 3.07 -8.57
N PRO A 96 -8.05 1.90 -9.13
CA PRO A 96 -8.80 0.89 -8.39
C PRO A 96 -8.01 0.23 -7.24
N ALA A 97 -8.51 0.39 -6.02
CA ALA A 97 -8.04 -0.28 -4.80
C ALA A 97 -9.22 -0.68 -3.91
N ASN A 98 -8.98 -1.56 -2.94
CA ASN A 98 -9.94 -1.73 -1.84
C ASN A 98 -9.90 -0.45 -1.03
N THR A 99 -10.98 0.33 -1.05
CA THR A 99 -11.08 1.61 -0.36
C THR A 99 -12.52 2.16 -0.44
N CYS A 100 -12.80 3.25 0.27
CA CYS A 100 -13.97 4.06 0.01
C CYS A 100 -13.70 5.07 -1.12
N ILE A 101 -14.61 5.14 -2.08
CA ILE A 101 -14.52 6.02 -3.24
C ILE A 101 -15.76 6.88 -3.43
N ASP A 102 -15.61 7.96 -4.18
CA ASP A 102 -16.73 8.79 -4.62
C ASP A 102 -17.21 8.36 -6.01
N ILE A 103 -18.51 8.08 -6.13
CA ILE A 103 -19.20 7.86 -7.41
C ILE A 103 -20.42 8.77 -7.42
N ASP A 104 -20.47 9.67 -8.39
CA ASP A 104 -21.58 10.63 -8.58
C ASP A 104 -21.90 11.47 -7.31
N GLY A 105 -20.88 11.82 -6.53
CA GLY A 105 -21.03 12.60 -5.30
C GLY A 105 -21.45 11.79 -4.06
N ALA A 106 -21.46 10.46 -4.15
CA ALA A 106 -21.78 9.56 -3.05
C ALA A 106 -20.62 8.60 -2.74
N SER A 107 -20.39 8.35 -1.45
CA SER A 107 -19.42 7.36 -0.98
C SER A 107 -19.87 5.94 -1.31
N ASN A 108 -18.97 5.15 -1.88
CA ASN A 108 -19.17 3.75 -2.23
C ASN A 108 -17.94 2.95 -1.79
N VAL A 109 -18.15 1.73 -1.30
CA VAL A 109 -17.05 0.79 -1.10
C VAL A 109 -16.66 0.19 -2.44
N LEU A 110 -15.37 0.28 -2.78
CA LEU A 110 -14.77 -0.44 -3.90
C LEU A 110 -14.07 -1.69 -3.36
N LEU A 111 -14.42 -2.87 -3.89
CA LEU A 111 -13.72 -4.12 -3.63
C LEU A 111 -13.11 -4.68 -4.92
N ILE A 112 -11.88 -5.16 -4.82
CA ILE A 112 -11.12 -5.72 -5.93
C ILE A 112 -11.29 -7.25 -5.96
N LEU A 113 -11.57 -7.79 -7.15
CA LEU A 113 -11.60 -9.22 -7.40
C LEU A 113 -10.19 -9.82 -7.58
N PRO A 114 -9.97 -11.10 -7.18
CA PRO A 114 -10.90 -11.97 -6.47
C PRO A 114 -11.04 -11.58 -4.99
N LEU A 115 -12.25 -11.76 -4.44
CA LEU A 115 -12.52 -11.54 -3.02
C LEU A 115 -11.88 -12.64 -2.14
N PRO A 116 -11.66 -12.38 -0.84
CA PRO A 116 -11.30 -13.44 0.11
C PRO A 116 -12.22 -14.65 -0.02
N ALA A 117 -11.65 -15.86 0.03
CA ALA A 117 -12.40 -17.09 -0.17
C ALA A 117 -13.27 -17.46 1.04
N ASP A 118 -12.80 -17.18 2.25
CA ASP A 118 -13.52 -17.41 3.48
C ASP A 118 -14.42 -16.23 3.85
N ASN A 119 -15.50 -16.52 4.58
CA ASN A 119 -16.50 -15.52 4.95
C ASN A 119 -16.01 -14.53 6.01
N ASP A 120 -15.12 -14.95 6.91
CA ASP A 120 -14.55 -14.08 7.95
C ASP A 120 -13.64 -13.02 7.33
N GLY A 121 -12.78 -13.42 6.38
CA GLY A 121 -11.92 -12.54 5.62
C GLY A 121 -12.71 -11.57 4.73
N LEU A 122 -13.76 -12.07 4.05
CA LEU A 122 -14.63 -11.20 3.25
C LEU A 122 -15.38 -10.20 4.13
N ALA A 123 -15.94 -10.65 5.26
CA ALA A 123 -16.63 -9.76 6.19
C ALA A 123 -15.69 -8.73 6.81
N THR A 124 -14.48 -9.14 7.19
CA THR A 124 -13.46 -8.22 7.73
C THR A 124 -13.12 -7.14 6.71
N LEU A 125 -12.81 -7.54 5.46
CA LEU A 125 -12.51 -6.59 4.38
C LEU A 125 -13.70 -5.66 4.10
N PHE A 126 -14.92 -6.19 3.95
CA PHE A 126 -16.09 -5.38 3.64
C PHE A 126 -16.35 -4.33 4.73
N TRP A 127 -16.37 -4.72 6.00
CA TRP A 127 -16.66 -3.80 7.10
C TRP A 127 -15.49 -2.84 7.41
N HIS A 128 -14.26 -3.23 7.07
CA HIS A 128 -13.11 -2.34 7.03
C HIS A 128 -13.34 -1.19 6.03
N GLU A 129 -13.72 -1.50 4.79
CA GLU A 129 -13.97 -0.46 3.79
C GLU A 129 -15.21 0.38 4.08
N GLN A 130 -16.27 -0.21 4.65
CA GLN A 130 -17.43 0.56 5.10
C GLN A 130 -17.04 1.59 6.17
N TRP A 131 -16.07 1.28 7.03
CA TRP A 131 -15.58 2.22 8.05
C TRP A 131 -14.87 3.41 7.42
N HIS A 132 -14.03 3.19 6.39
CA HIS A 132 -13.40 4.29 5.66
C HIS A 132 -14.42 5.26 5.05
N CYS A 133 -15.60 4.77 4.63
CA CYS A 133 -16.66 5.64 4.12
C CYS A 133 -17.30 6.55 5.17
N VAL A 134 -17.22 6.21 6.46
CA VAL A 134 -17.76 7.05 7.55
C VAL A 134 -16.67 7.78 8.34
N GLN A 135 -15.40 7.48 8.11
CA GLN A 135 -14.25 8.00 8.85
C GLN A 135 -14.28 9.53 9.00
N ALA A 136 -14.56 10.26 7.91
CA ALA A 136 -14.63 11.72 7.93
C ALA A 136 -15.79 12.25 8.81
N MET A 137 -16.94 11.56 8.79
CA MET A 137 -18.09 11.91 9.64
C MET A 137 -17.81 11.68 11.13
N LEU A 138 -16.93 10.72 11.44
CA LEU A 138 -16.43 10.48 12.80
C LEU A 138 -15.40 11.54 13.25
N GLY A 139 -15.12 12.55 12.42
CA GLY A 139 -14.14 13.59 12.70
C GLY A 139 -12.70 13.10 12.62
N LEU A 140 -12.45 11.98 11.94
CA LEU A 140 -11.13 11.39 11.73
C LEU A 140 -10.68 11.65 10.29
N SER A 141 -9.48 12.16 10.12
CA SER A 141 -8.92 12.40 8.78
C SER A 141 -8.19 11.17 8.27
N ALA A 142 -8.34 10.87 6.98
CA ALA A 142 -7.53 9.87 6.31
C ALA A 142 -6.05 10.28 6.34
N SER A 143 -5.17 9.33 6.66
CA SER A 143 -3.73 9.59 6.74
C SER A 143 -2.92 8.31 6.57
N GLU A 144 -1.98 8.36 5.63
CA GLU A 144 -1.11 7.22 5.33
C GLU A 144 0.07 7.08 6.30
N GLY A 145 0.40 8.16 7.03
CA GLY A 145 1.57 8.27 7.91
C GLY A 145 2.92 7.98 7.22
N ASP A 146 4.02 8.20 7.95
CA ASP A 146 5.35 7.69 7.58
C ASP A 146 5.87 6.70 8.63
N THR A 147 5.92 5.43 8.26
CA THR A 147 6.31 4.33 9.16
C THR A 147 7.55 3.58 8.66
N ALA A 148 8.36 4.20 7.79
CA ALA A 148 9.56 3.57 7.23
C ALA A 148 10.55 3.08 8.31
N HIS A 149 10.60 3.76 9.46
CA HIS A 149 11.45 3.37 10.59
C HIS A 149 11.11 2.01 11.19
N LEU A 150 9.87 1.52 11.00
CA LEU A 150 9.46 0.20 11.48
C LEU A 150 10.23 -0.95 10.82
N ASP A 151 10.90 -0.72 9.69
CA ASP A 151 11.76 -1.71 9.04
C ASP A 151 13.25 -1.60 9.36
N GLY A 152 13.63 -0.57 10.15
CA GLY A 152 14.94 -0.48 10.77
C GLY A 152 15.10 -1.48 11.92
N GLU A 153 16.32 -1.91 12.20
CA GLU A 153 16.62 -2.96 13.19
C GLU A 153 15.95 -2.70 14.55
N LEU A 154 16.13 -1.50 15.13
CA LEU A 154 15.50 -1.15 16.40
C LEU A 154 13.96 -1.12 16.32
N GLY A 155 13.41 -0.57 15.25
CA GLY A 155 11.96 -0.50 15.01
C GLY A 155 11.33 -1.89 14.98
N ARG A 156 11.97 -2.81 14.25
CA ARG A 156 11.55 -4.22 14.15
C ARG A 156 11.64 -4.94 15.49
N ILE A 157 12.77 -4.84 16.20
CA ILE A 157 12.94 -5.48 17.52
C ILE A 157 11.84 -5.02 18.48
N ALA A 158 11.63 -3.71 18.58
CA ALA A 158 10.64 -3.13 19.48
C ALA A 158 9.21 -3.54 19.12
N LEU A 159 8.83 -3.46 17.85
CA LEU A 159 7.48 -3.81 17.40
C LEU A 159 7.19 -5.31 17.56
N ARG A 160 8.17 -6.18 17.29
CA ARG A 160 8.04 -7.63 17.52
C ARG A 160 7.78 -7.96 18.98
N LEU A 161 8.53 -7.33 19.89
CA LEU A 161 8.33 -7.50 21.33
C LEU A 161 6.99 -6.93 21.81
N GLU A 162 6.56 -5.79 21.26
CA GLU A 162 5.23 -5.21 21.50
C GLU A 162 4.13 -6.19 21.07
N MET A 163 4.18 -6.73 19.85
CA MET A 163 3.19 -7.69 19.34
C MET A 163 3.13 -8.95 20.21
N ARG A 164 4.29 -9.50 20.61
CA ARG A 164 4.36 -10.64 21.55
C ARG A 164 3.75 -10.29 22.91
N ALA A 165 3.92 -9.06 23.38
CA ALA A 165 3.34 -8.59 24.63
C ALA A 165 1.83 -8.35 24.55
N LEU A 166 1.34 -7.74 23.47
CA LEU A 166 -0.07 -7.58 23.17
C LEU A 166 -0.78 -8.94 23.07
N ALA A 167 -0.16 -9.93 22.41
CA ALA A 167 -0.71 -11.27 22.31
C ALA A 167 -0.91 -11.93 23.70
N LYS A 168 0.07 -11.79 24.61
CA LYS A 168 -0.06 -12.28 25.98
C LYS A 168 -1.10 -11.48 26.80
N ALA A 169 -1.17 -10.17 26.63
CA ALA A 169 -2.16 -9.33 27.30
C ALA A 169 -3.60 -9.71 26.90
N LEU A 170 -3.82 -9.93 25.60
CA LEU A 170 -5.10 -10.36 25.04
C LEU A 170 -5.49 -11.78 25.48
N SER A 171 -4.51 -12.68 25.61
CA SER A 171 -4.75 -14.08 26.02
C SER A 171 -5.05 -14.24 27.51
N ALA A 172 -4.68 -13.27 28.35
CA ALA A 172 -4.88 -13.34 29.79
C ALA A 172 -6.35 -13.14 30.18
N THR A 173 -6.88 -14.05 31.00
CA THR A 173 -8.29 -14.07 31.39
C THR A 173 -8.64 -13.09 32.49
N ASP A 174 -7.68 -12.71 33.34
CA ASP A 174 -7.88 -11.74 34.41
C ASP A 174 -6.95 -10.52 34.27
N ASP A 175 -7.31 -9.44 34.95
CA ASP A 175 -6.64 -8.15 34.83
C ASP A 175 -5.26 -8.13 35.49
N ARG A 176 -5.05 -8.97 36.51
CA ARG A 176 -3.80 -9.03 37.25
C ARG A 176 -2.69 -9.58 36.35
N ASP A 177 -3.02 -10.55 35.50
CA ASP A 177 -2.10 -11.15 34.54
C ASP A 177 -1.98 -10.32 33.25
N ALA A 178 -3.07 -9.70 32.80
CA ALA A 178 -3.07 -8.92 31.56
C ALA A 178 -2.28 -7.61 31.68
N ARG A 179 -2.44 -6.86 32.78
CA ARG A 179 -1.85 -5.51 32.96
C ARG A 179 -0.31 -5.49 32.84
N PRO A 180 0.45 -6.41 33.44
CA PRO A 180 1.90 -6.48 33.24
C PRO A 180 2.30 -6.66 31.77
N HIS A 181 1.49 -7.37 30.98
CA HIS A 181 1.75 -7.56 29.56
C HIS A 181 1.44 -6.30 28.74
N VAL A 182 0.40 -5.55 29.08
CA VAL A 182 0.15 -4.23 28.50
C VAL A 182 1.30 -3.26 28.83
N ALA A 183 1.74 -3.23 30.08
CA ALA A 183 2.87 -2.39 30.48
C ALA A 183 4.16 -2.74 29.73
N ALA A 184 4.39 -4.02 29.43
CA ALA A 184 5.52 -4.44 28.58
C ALA A 184 5.37 -3.93 27.14
N ALA A 185 4.19 -4.09 26.54
CA ALA A 185 3.92 -3.60 25.19
C ALA A 185 4.18 -2.08 25.07
N LEU A 186 3.68 -1.29 26.02
CA LEU A 186 3.89 0.16 26.09
C LEU A 186 5.38 0.53 26.26
N ARG A 187 6.16 -0.26 27.01
CA ARG A 187 7.62 -0.06 27.12
C ARG A 187 8.33 -0.32 25.80
N PHE A 188 7.96 -1.38 25.09
CA PHE A 188 8.56 -1.70 23.79
C PHE A 188 8.19 -0.66 22.74
N ARG A 189 6.95 -0.17 22.73
CA ARG A 189 6.55 0.98 21.91
C ARG A 189 7.42 2.20 22.19
N ALA A 190 7.62 2.54 23.46
CA ALA A 190 8.46 3.67 23.86
C ALA A 190 9.95 3.52 23.46
N LEU A 191 10.47 2.30 23.24
CA LEU A 191 11.83 2.11 22.70
C LEU A 191 11.97 2.66 21.28
N ARG A 192 10.91 2.66 20.46
CA ARG A 192 10.99 3.18 19.08
C ARG A 192 11.26 4.68 19.04
N SER A 193 10.80 5.42 20.03
CA SER A 193 11.09 6.85 20.18
C SER A 193 12.52 7.15 20.59
N ALA A 194 13.21 6.21 21.27
CA ALA A 194 14.51 6.46 21.88
C ALA A 194 15.67 6.64 20.87
N GLY A 195 15.48 6.23 19.61
CA GLY A 195 16.48 6.33 18.55
C GLY A 195 16.28 7.50 17.56
N SER A 196 15.19 8.27 17.68
CA SER A 196 14.88 9.36 16.76
C SER A 196 15.17 10.71 17.39
N ALA A 197 15.82 11.62 16.66
CA ALA A 197 16.17 12.97 17.11
C ALA A 197 14.94 13.83 17.53
N SER A 198 13.72 13.34 17.28
CA SER A 198 12.47 14.00 17.66
C SER A 198 11.41 13.01 18.20
N GLY A 199 11.82 11.91 18.85
CA GLY A 199 11.05 10.75 19.34
C GLY A 199 9.50 10.76 19.42
N THR A 200 8.85 11.88 19.73
CA THR A 200 7.40 12.11 19.58
C THR A 200 6.92 11.94 18.14
N ARG A 201 7.66 12.48 17.15
CA ARG A 201 7.23 12.51 15.74
C ARG A 201 7.02 11.11 15.16
N VAL A 202 7.87 10.13 15.51
CA VAL A 202 7.75 8.77 14.95
C VAL A 202 6.52 8.04 15.48
N LEU A 203 6.16 8.23 16.75
CA LEU A 203 4.92 7.65 17.30
C LEU A 203 3.68 8.38 16.78
N ASP A 204 3.76 9.69 16.51
CA ASP A 204 2.66 10.44 15.89
C ASP A 204 2.35 9.89 14.48
N GLU A 205 3.37 9.55 13.70
CA GLU A 205 3.19 8.91 12.39
C GLU A 205 2.59 7.50 12.51
N GLU A 206 3.07 6.68 13.45
CA GLU A 206 2.46 5.36 13.74
C GLU A 206 0.98 5.51 14.16
N ALA A 207 0.67 6.47 15.03
CA ALA A 207 -0.68 6.74 15.51
C ALA A 207 -1.61 7.19 14.37
N ARG A 208 -1.10 7.91 13.35
CA ARG A 208 -1.88 8.24 12.14
C ARG A 208 -2.29 6.98 11.40
N VAL A 209 -1.36 6.05 11.17
CA VAL A 209 -1.67 4.77 10.49
C VAL A 209 -2.58 3.88 11.34
N GLU A 210 -2.39 3.84 12.66
CA GLU A 210 -3.28 3.10 13.57
C GLU A 210 -4.69 3.69 13.59
N ARG A 211 -4.84 5.01 13.51
CA ARG A 211 -6.16 5.64 13.34
C ARG A 211 -6.76 5.35 11.96
N ASN A 212 -5.96 5.33 10.90
CA ASN A 212 -6.44 5.12 9.53
C ASN A 212 -6.79 3.65 9.27
N GLU A 213 -5.80 2.77 9.32
CA GLU A 213 -5.92 1.35 8.99
C GLU A 213 -6.29 0.51 10.19
N GLY A 214 -5.78 0.89 11.37
CA GLY A 214 -5.98 0.09 12.59
C GLY A 214 -7.42 0.13 13.11
N LEU A 215 -8.10 1.28 13.03
CA LEU A 215 -9.52 1.42 13.39
C LEU A 215 -10.45 0.79 12.35
N ALA A 216 -10.12 0.89 11.07
CA ALA A 216 -10.82 0.20 10.00
C ALA A 216 -10.75 -1.33 10.20
N GLU A 217 -9.54 -1.85 10.44
CA GLU A 217 -9.32 -3.28 10.66
C GLU A 217 -9.95 -3.78 11.98
N TYR A 218 -9.89 -2.96 13.04
CA TYR A 218 -10.58 -3.25 14.30
C TYR A 218 -12.09 -3.39 14.06
N THR A 219 -12.68 -2.44 13.31
CA THR A 219 -14.10 -2.45 12.96
C THR A 219 -14.46 -3.70 12.16
N GLY A 220 -13.70 -3.97 11.10
CA GLY A 220 -13.88 -5.14 10.24
C GLY A 220 -13.94 -6.44 11.04
N ARG A 221 -12.93 -6.66 11.89
CA ARG A 221 -12.83 -7.87 12.72
C ARG A 221 -13.91 -7.95 13.79
N ARG A 222 -14.25 -6.84 14.46
CA ARG A 222 -15.30 -6.82 15.49
C ARG A 222 -16.65 -7.20 14.91
N VAL A 223 -16.99 -6.62 13.76
CA VAL A 223 -18.27 -6.88 13.10
C VAL A 223 -18.32 -8.30 12.54
N ALA A 224 -17.26 -8.77 11.88
CA ALA A 224 -17.18 -10.14 11.37
C ALA A 224 -17.31 -11.18 12.49
N ALA A 225 -16.57 -11.00 13.59
CA ALA A 225 -16.63 -11.92 14.73
C ALA A 225 -18.01 -11.96 15.39
N ALA A 226 -18.69 -10.80 15.52
CA ALA A 226 -20.03 -10.72 16.08
C ALA A 226 -21.06 -11.47 15.21
N ALA A 227 -20.95 -11.37 13.88
CA ALA A 227 -21.87 -12.04 12.96
C ALA A 227 -21.67 -13.55 12.86
N ASN A 228 -20.41 -14.01 12.92
CA ASN A 228 -20.08 -15.41 12.66
C ASN A 228 -19.87 -16.23 13.96
N GLY A 229 -20.14 -15.64 15.13
CA GLY A 229 -19.92 -16.27 16.43
C GLY A 229 -18.45 -16.55 16.72
N GLY A 230 -17.55 -15.83 16.04
CA GLY A 230 -16.11 -16.01 16.13
C GLY A 230 -15.52 -15.40 17.40
N ASN A 231 -14.39 -15.95 17.87
CA ASN A 231 -13.62 -15.34 18.94
C ASN A 231 -12.54 -14.42 18.36
N MET A 232 -12.83 -13.11 18.35
CA MET A 232 -11.89 -12.09 17.86
C MET A 232 -10.54 -12.11 18.58
N VAL A 233 -10.52 -12.35 19.90
CA VAL A 233 -9.28 -12.41 20.68
C VAL A 233 -8.38 -13.53 20.14
N THR A 234 -8.93 -14.72 19.96
CA THR A 234 -8.17 -15.88 19.43
C THR A 234 -7.66 -15.62 18.01
N ALA A 235 -8.49 -15.04 17.13
CA ALA A 235 -8.08 -14.72 15.76
C ALA A 235 -6.96 -13.66 15.75
N LEU A 236 -7.09 -12.62 16.58
CA LEU A 236 -6.14 -11.53 16.68
C LEU A 236 -4.79 -11.96 17.28
N VAL A 237 -4.81 -12.81 18.32
CA VAL A 237 -3.58 -13.40 18.89
C VAL A 237 -2.82 -14.20 17.82
N LYS A 238 -3.53 -14.96 16.97
CA LYS A 238 -2.91 -15.65 15.82
C LYS A 238 -2.36 -14.66 14.80
N SER A 239 -3.08 -13.59 14.48
CA SER A 239 -2.60 -12.55 13.56
C SER A 239 -1.35 -11.83 14.07
N LEU A 240 -1.28 -11.51 15.37
CA LEU A 240 -0.08 -10.95 16.01
C LEU A 240 1.12 -11.90 15.92
N ALA A 241 0.91 -13.20 16.16
CA ALA A 241 1.95 -14.20 16.04
C ALA A 241 2.43 -14.38 14.58
N ALA A 242 1.53 -14.32 13.60
CA ALA A 242 1.89 -14.36 12.19
C ALA A 242 2.65 -13.09 11.75
N ALA A 243 2.19 -11.92 12.21
CA ALA A 243 2.82 -10.64 11.92
C ALA A 243 4.25 -10.55 12.49
N ASP A 244 4.55 -11.17 13.64
CA ASP A 244 5.90 -11.24 14.21
C ASP A 244 6.96 -11.75 13.20
N ALA A 245 6.56 -12.57 12.22
CA ALA A 245 7.43 -13.10 11.17
C ALA A 245 7.41 -12.28 9.86
N SER A 246 6.73 -11.13 9.81
CA SER A 246 6.54 -10.37 8.57
C SER A 246 7.86 -9.83 8.00
N PRO A 247 8.11 -9.91 6.68
CA PRO A 247 9.32 -9.37 6.05
C PRO A 247 9.40 -7.84 6.11
N SER A 248 8.25 -7.16 6.23
CA SER A 248 8.13 -5.71 6.36
C SER A 248 6.98 -5.31 7.30
N PHE A 249 7.18 -4.25 8.08
CA PHE A 249 6.17 -3.67 8.98
C PHE A 249 5.61 -2.33 8.51
N VAL A 250 6.17 -1.77 7.43
CA VAL A 250 5.73 -0.49 6.88
C VAL A 250 4.27 -0.63 6.45
N ARG A 251 3.40 0.22 7.02
CA ARG A 251 1.93 0.21 6.89
C ARG A 251 1.20 -1.06 7.37
N SER A 252 1.84 -2.22 7.37
CA SER A 252 1.21 -3.50 7.77
C SER A 252 1.06 -3.65 9.29
N ALA A 253 1.88 -2.97 10.09
CA ALA A 253 1.84 -3.06 11.56
C ALA A 253 0.48 -2.65 12.14
N ALA A 254 -0.13 -1.59 11.61
CA ALA A 254 -1.38 -1.03 12.11
C ALA A 254 -2.56 -2.03 12.03
N TYR A 255 -2.56 -2.93 11.04
CA TYR A 255 -3.57 -3.98 10.89
C TYR A 255 -3.57 -5.01 12.03
N VAL A 256 -2.51 -5.07 12.85
CA VAL A 256 -2.47 -5.94 14.03
C VAL A 256 -2.37 -5.16 15.34
N THR A 257 -1.66 -4.03 15.39
CA THR A 257 -1.57 -3.21 16.60
C THR A 257 -2.85 -2.44 16.86
N GLY A 258 -3.50 -1.90 15.82
CA GLY A 258 -4.78 -1.18 15.92
C GLY A 258 -5.87 -2.03 16.57
N PRO A 259 -6.22 -3.20 16.02
CA PRO A 259 -7.18 -4.11 16.65
C PRO A 259 -6.77 -4.57 18.04
N ALA A 260 -5.47 -4.77 18.31
CA ALA A 260 -4.99 -5.20 19.61
C ALA A 260 -5.24 -4.12 20.68
N TYR A 261 -4.87 -2.87 20.39
CA TYR A 261 -5.16 -1.76 21.27
C TYR A 261 -6.66 -1.51 21.41
N GLY A 262 -7.43 -1.57 20.31
CA GLY A 262 -8.89 -1.45 20.35
C GLY A 262 -9.57 -2.47 21.26
N MET A 263 -9.14 -3.74 21.20
CA MET A 263 -9.67 -4.81 22.06
C MET A 263 -9.28 -4.64 23.54
N LEU A 264 -8.07 -4.17 23.82
CA LEU A 264 -7.64 -3.86 25.19
C LEU A 264 -8.39 -2.63 25.73
N LEU A 265 -8.63 -1.62 24.89
CA LEU A 265 -9.46 -0.47 25.25
C LEU A 265 -10.92 -0.86 25.47
N ASP A 266 -11.48 -1.80 24.71
CA ASP A 266 -12.83 -2.33 24.99
C ASP A 266 -12.93 -2.95 26.40
N ARG A 267 -11.84 -3.58 26.86
CA ARG A 267 -11.77 -4.22 28.18
C ARG A 267 -11.73 -3.21 29.32
N TRP A 268 -10.97 -2.12 29.19
CA TRP A 268 -10.71 -1.18 30.30
C TRP A 268 -11.29 0.22 30.15
N SER A 269 -11.73 0.60 28.96
CA SER A 269 -12.37 1.88 28.65
C SER A 269 -13.50 1.70 27.63
N PRO A 270 -14.62 1.01 27.95
CA PRO A 270 -15.63 0.58 26.96
C PRO A 270 -16.23 1.68 26.05
N HIS A 271 -16.15 2.95 26.46
CA HIS A 271 -16.62 4.12 25.70
C HIS A 271 -15.50 4.92 25.01
N TRP A 272 -14.30 4.36 24.87
CA TRP A 272 -13.13 5.06 24.32
C TRP A 272 -13.36 5.66 22.92
N ARG A 273 -14.17 4.99 22.07
CA ARG A 273 -14.44 5.42 20.69
C ARG A 273 -15.09 6.79 20.58
N SER A 274 -16.00 7.15 21.49
CA SER A 274 -16.69 8.45 21.45
C SER A 274 -15.79 9.62 21.83
N GLY A 275 -14.62 9.37 22.41
CA GLY A 275 -13.62 10.38 22.74
C GLY A 275 -12.51 10.53 21.70
N LEU A 276 -12.60 9.84 20.57
CA LEU A 276 -11.57 9.91 19.53
C LEU A 276 -11.56 11.29 18.85
N SER A 277 -10.35 11.69 18.44
CA SER A 277 -10.08 12.91 17.72
C SER A 277 -8.94 12.67 16.71
N PRO A 278 -8.68 13.62 15.78
CA PRO A 278 -7.53 13.54 14.89
C PRO A 278 -6.17 13.43 15.59
N ALA A 279 -6.09 13.74 16.89
CA ALA A 279 -4.88 13.67 17.71
C ALA A 279 -4.80 12.40 18.59
N SER A 280 -5.83 11.54 18.60
CA SER A 280 -5.87 10.38 19.49
C SER A 280 -4.83 9.32 19.17
N ASP A 281 -4.11 8.84 20.16
CA ASP A 281 -3.18 7.70 20.07
C ASP A 281 -3.76 6.55 20.93
N LEU A 282 -4.06 5.40 20.32
CA LEU A 282 -4.71 4.28 20.99
C LEU A 282 -3.87 3.71 22.17
N PRO A 283 -2.57 3.40 21.98
CA PRO A 283 -1.70 3.06 23.10
C PRO A 283 -1.61 4.14 24.18
N ALA A 284 -1.59 5.43 23.83
CA ALA A 284 -1.56 6.51 24.82
C ALA A 284 -2.86 6.58 25.63
N LEU A 285 -4.02 6.42 24.99
CA LEU A 285 -5.32 6.31 25.66
C LEU A 285 -5.35 5.12 26.63
N LEU A 286 -4.80 3.97 26.21
CA LEU A 286 -4.73 2.79 27.06
C LEU A 286 -3.76 2.98 28.23
N ALA A 287 -2.62 3.62 27.98
CA ALA A 287 -1.62 3.98 28.98
C ALA A 287 -2.21 4.88 30.07
N GLU A 288 -2.94 5.93 29.67
CA GLU A 288 -3.66 6.84 30.56
C GLU A 288 -4.69 6.09 31.40
N GLN A 289 -5.56 5.29 30.75
CA GLN A 289 -6.61 4.54 31.43
C GLN A 289 -6.06 3.58 32.50
N LEU A 290 -4.89 2.99 32.25
CA LEU A 290 -4.25 2.04 33.17
C LEU A 290 -3.27 2.69 34.14
N GLY A 291 -3.07 4.01 34.09
CA GLY A 291 -2.06 4.73 34.88
C GLY A 291 -0.64 4.21 34.63
N THR A 292 -0.36 3.72 33.43
CA THR A 292 0.91 3.09 33.05
C THR A 292 1.64 3.98 32.06
N PRO A 293 2.76 4.63 32.42
CA PRO A 293 3.43 5.58 31.53
C PRO A 293 4.06 4.91 30.31
N LEU A 294 4.00 5.57 29.16
CA LEU A 294 4.82 5.27 27.99
C LEU A 294 6.28 5.59 28.29
N SER A 295 7.05 4.59 28.72
CA SER A 295 8.45 4.75 29.10
C SER A 295 9.26 3.55 28.65
N ALA A 296 10.43 3.77 28.05
CA ALA A 296 11.37 2.71 27.68
C ALA A 296 12.09 2.08 28.90
N THR A 297 11.90 2.63 30.11
CA THR A 297 12.66 2.24 31.30
C THR A 297 12.51 0.75 31.61
N GLY A 298 13.65 0.05 31.70
CA GLY A 298 13.69 -1.38 32.03
C GLY A 298 13.14 -2.31 30.96
N ALA A 299 12.99 -1.84 29.71
CA ALA A 299 12.49 -2.67 28.61
C ALA A 299 13.34 -3.92 28.38
N ASP A 300 14.67 -3.83 28.50
CA ASP A 300 15.58 -4.98 28.39
C ASP A 300 15.28 -6.08 29.41
N GLY A 301 15.06 -5.71 30.67
CA GLY A 301 14.77 -6.66 31.75
C GLY A 301 13.43 -7.38 31.55
N VAL A 302 12.42 -6.65 31.05
CA VAL A 302 11.09 -7.21 30.74
C VAL A 302 11.12 -8.05 29.45
N GLY A 303 11.95 -7.65 28.46
CA GLY A 303 12.13 -8.27 27.16
C GLY A 303 12.45 -9.76 27.21
N ARG A 304 13.14 -10.24 28.26
CA ARG A 304 13.45 -11.67 28.44
C ARG A 304 12.21 -12.56 28.42
N ARG A 305 11.07 -12.10 28.94
CA ARG A 305 9.80 -12.87 28.94
C ARG A 305 9.14 -12.98 27.55
N TYR A 306 9.68 -12.26 26.58
CA TYR A 306 9.16 -12.15 25.21
C TYR A 306 10.21 -12.57 24.16
N GLY A 307 11.34 -13.14 24.60
CA GLY A 307 12.39 -13.63 23.71
C GLY A 307 13.24 -12.53 23.08
N VAL A 308 13.54 -11.45 23.81
CA VAL A 308 14.37 -10.33 23.31
C VAL A 308 15.69 -10.78 22.69
N ASP A 309 16.36 -11.79 23.25
CA ASP A 309 17.66 -12.26 22.73
C ASP A 309 17.51 -12.94 21.36
N GLU A 310 16.47 -13.75 21.19
CA GLU A 310 16.11 -14.38 19.91
C GLU A 310 15.75 -13.33 18.86
N VAL A 311 14.87 -12.38 19.21
CA VAL A 311 14.44 -11.31 18.31
C VAL A 311 15.62 -10.44 17.89
N ARG A 312 16.49 -10.06 18.83
CA ARG A 312 17.72 -9.30 18.53
C ARG A 312 18.63 -10.04 17.57
N ALA A 313 18.89 -11.33 17.82
CA ALA A 313 19.75 -12.11 16.93
C ALA A 313 19.19 -12.18 15.50
N GLN A 314 17.89 -12.41 15.35
CA GLN A 314 17.23 -12.46 14.05
C GLN A 314 17.24 -11.12 13.32
N GLU A 315 16.89 -10.03 13.99
CA GLU A 315 16.85 -8.70 13.37
C GLU A 315 18.25 -8.16 13.08
N HIS A 316 19.24 -8.50 13.91
CA HIS A 316 20.65 -8.16 13.65
C HIS A 316 21.17 -8.86 12.40
N GLU A 317 20.89 -10.16 12.26
CA GLU A 317 21.29 -10.92 11.06
C GLU A 317 20.60 -10.38 9.81
N ARG A 318 19.29 -10.07 9.88
CA ARG A 318 18.55 -9.42 8.80
C ARG A 318 19.21 -8.08 8.42
N ALA A 319 19.50 -7.23 9.40
CA ALA A 319 20.13 -5.93 9.19
C ALA A 319 21.51 -6.07 8.54
N ARG A 320 22.33 -7.03 9.02
CA ARG A 320 23.64 -7.35 8.46
C ARG A 320 23.55 -7.81 7.00
N ILE A 321 22.63 -8.73 6.67
CA ILE A 321 22.40 -9.18 5.30
C ILE A 321 21.96 -8.01 4.41
N ARG A 322 21.04 -7.17 4.89
CA ARG A 322 20.57 -5.98 4.17
C ARG A 322 21.71 -5.00 3.91
N GLU A 323 22.55 -4.75 4.90
CA GLU A 323 23.70 -3.85 4.78
C GLU A 323 24.74 -4.37 3.80
N GLN A 324 25.05 -5.68 3.83
CA GLN A 324 25.93 -6.30 2.85
C GLN A 324 25.40 -6.17 1.42
N ARG A 325 24.09 -6.35 1.23
CA ARG A 325 23.43 -6.17 -0.06
C ARG A 325 23.45 -4.70 -0.51
N SER A 326 23.19 -3.77 0.41
CA SER A 326 23.30 -2.32 0.19
C SER A 326 24.71 -1.92 -0.26
N ALA A 327 25.74 -2.33 0.48
CA ALA A 327 27.14 -2.07 0.12
C ALA A 327 27.51 -2.67 -1.24
N GLY A 328 27.05 -3.89 -1.54
CA GLY A 328 27.23 -4.53 -2.84
C GLY A 328 26.59 -3.73 -3.98
N TYR A 329 25.35 -3.24 -3.79
CA TYR A 329 24.68 -2.39 -4.78
C TYR A 329 25.31 -1.02 -4.94
N ARG A 330 25.73 -0.37 -3.85
CA ARG A 330 26.47 0.90 -3.90
C ARG A 330 27.75 0.75 -4.71
N LYS A 331 28.53 -0.31 -4.46
CA LYS A 331 29.74 -0.59 -5.25
C LYS A 331 29.41 -0.80 -6.73
N ARG A 332 28.34 -1.53 -7.03
CA ARG A 332 27.96 -1.90 -8.40
C ARG A 332 27.41 -0.73 -9.21
N TYR A 333 26.51 0.07 -8.63
CA TYR A 333 25.74 1.08 -9.35
C TYR A 333 26.19 2.51 -9.08
N LEU A 334 26.99 2.76 -8.04
CA LEU A 334 27.53 4.12 -7.76
C LEU A 334 29.03 4.22 -8.02
N GLY A 335 29.66 3.15 -8.52
CA GLY A 335 31.04 3.18 -9.00
C GLY A 335 31.26 4.20 -10.11
N GLY A 336 32.51 4.64 -10.27
CA GLY A 336 32.89 5.58 -11.32
C GLY A 336 32.69 5.00 -12.73
N ASP A 337 32.88 3.69 -12.90
CA ASP A 337 32.73 2.98 -14.16
C ASP A 337 31.30 2.55 -14.49
N ALA A 338 30.33 2.86 -13.62
CA ALA A 338 28.92 2.53 -13.85
C ALA A 338 28.36 3.25 -15.09
N VAL A 339 27.52 2.54 -15.86
CA VAL A 339 26.85 3.10 -17.03
C VAL A 339 25.60 3.84 -16.60
N ARG A 340 25.48 5.11 -16.98
CA ARG A 340 24.39 6.01 -16.56
C ARG A 340 23.59 6.42 -17.79
N LEU A 341 22.31 6.07 -17.81
CA LEU A 341 21.41 6.38 -18.91
C LEU A 341 20.34 7.36 -18.39
N PRO A 342 20.31 8.61 -18.90
CA PRO A 342 19.26 9.55 -18.54
C PRO A 342 17.91 9.06 -19.05
N LEU A 343 16.86 9.38 -18.30
CA LEU A 343 15.48 9.04 -18.61
C LEU A 343 14.68 10.32 -18.83
N SER A 344 13.86 10.31 -19.86
CA SER A 344 12.99 11.45 -20.24
C SER A 344 11.53 11.03 -20.18
N LYS A 345 11.17 9.90 -20.80
CA LYS A 345 9.81 9.35 -20.81
C LYS A 345 9.86 7.83 -20.60
N PRO A 346 10.36 7.37 -19.45
CA PRO A 346 10.59 5.95 -19.23
C PRO A 346 9.27 5.18 -19.15
N SER A 347 9.25 4.02 -19.78
CA SER A 347 8.31 2.94 -19.49
C SER A 347 9.10 1.75 -18.95
N ALA A 348 8.71 1.22 -17.78
CA ALA A 348 9.45 0.17 -17.09
C ALA A 348 8.60 -1.06 -16.79
N SER A 349 9.22 -2.24 -16.86
CA SER A 349 8.67 -3.52 -16.41
C SER A 349 9.64 -4.16 -15.41
N PHE A 350 9.12 -4.65 -14.29
CA PHE A 350 9.91 -5.20 -13.19
C PHE A 350 9.05 -6.14 -12.31
N ASP A 351 9.72 -6.97 -11.48
CA ASP A 351 9.04 -7.72 -10.42
C ASP A 351 8.88 -6.82 -9.17
N PRO A 352 7.65 -6.47 -8.76
CA PRO A 352 7.42 -5.61 -7.59
C PRO A 352 7.85 -6.27 -6.26
N ARG A 353 8.14 -7.58 -6.25
CA ARG A 353 8.61 -8.31 -5.06
C ARG A 353 10.13 -8.30 -4.90
N ALA A 354 10.85 -7.82 -5.90
CA ALA A 354 12.31 -7.88 -5.96
C ALA A 354 12.96 -6.49 -5.93
N LEU A 355 12.30 -5.54 -5.27
CA LEU A 355 12.78 -4.17 -5.10
C LEU A 355 13.70 -4.05 -3.88
N PHE A 356 14.76 -3.27 -4.00
CA PHE A 356 15.65 -2.94 -2.89
C PHE A 356 15.91 -1.42 -2.83
N PRO A 357 15.28 -0.70 -1.89
CA PRO A 357 15.55 0.72 -1.68
C PRO A 357 16.99 0.96 -1.21
N LEU A 358 17.65 1.94 -1.80
CA LEU A 358 19.02 2.36 -1.49
C LEU A 358 19.05 3.79 -0.94
N ASP A 359 18.30 4.00 0.14
CA ASP A 359 18.14 5.27 0.84
C ASP A 359 17.74 6.41 -0.13
N GLU A 360 18.38 7.58 -0.03
CA GLU A 360 18.10 8.73 -0.90
C GLU A 360 18.56 8.56 -2.36
N VAL A 361 19.32 7.52 -2.66
CA VAL A 361 19.92 7.33 -3.99
C VAL A 361 18.88 6.83 -5.00
N GLY A 362 17.93 5.99 -4.57
CA GLY A 362 16.95 5.37 -5.46
C GLY A 362 16.58 3.95 -5.06
N THR A 363 16.06 3.18 -6.02
CA THR A 363 15.64 1.80 -5.82
C THR A 363 16.32 0.89 -6.83
N VAL A 364 16.86 -0.23 -6.36
CA VAL A 364 17.36 -1.29 -7.23
C VAL A 364 16.21 -2.21 -7.62
N TYR A 365 16.03 -2.40 -8.91
CA TYR A 365 15.04 -3.29 -9.52
C TYR A 365 15.74 -4.53 -10.06
N THR A 366 15.23 -5.73 -9.84
CA THR A 366 15.86 -6.98 -10.34
C THR A 366 14.81 -8.05 -10.64
N PRO A 367 14.56 -8.43 -11.90
CA PRO A 367 15.08 -7.82 -13.13
C PRO A 367 14.42 -6.46 -13.43
N LEU A 368 14.96 -5.73 -14.40
CA LEU A 368 14.39 -4.49 -14.91
C LEU A 368 14.47 -4.43 -16.44
N THR A 369 13.36 -4.09 -17.10
CA THR A 369 13.36 -3.64 -18.49
C THR A 369 12.90 -2.18 -18.52
N VAL A 370 13.65 -1.31 -19.21
CA VAL A 370 13.30 0.10 -19.41
C VAL A 370 13.29 0.41 -20.89
N ARG A 371 12.25 1.10 -21.34
CA ARG A 371 12.17 1.69 -22.67
C ARG A 371 12.08 3.20 -22.53
N ASP A 372 12.88 3.92 -23.29
CA ASP A 372 12.84 5.38 -23.40
C ASP A 372 13.14 5.79 -24.86
N GLU A 373 13.27 7.09 -25.12
CA GLU A 373 13.56 7.64 -26.44
C GLU A 373 14.84 7.06 -27.05
N TRP A 374 15.83 6.72 -26.21
CA TRP A 374 17.09 6.13 -26.64
C TRP A 374 17.04 4.66 -27.02
N GLY A 375 15.98 3.93 -26.65
CA GLY A 375 15.83 2.52 -26.97
C GLY A 375 15.39 1.69 -25.77
N GLU A 376 15.88 0.46 -25.70
CA GLU A 376 15.46 -0.56 -24.74
C GLU A 376 16.64 -1.16 -24.00
N LEU A 377 16.56 -1.10 -22.67
CA LEU A 377 17.45 -1.76 -21.72
C LEU A 377 16.75 -2.99 -21.16
N THR A 378 17.44 -4.12 -21.13
CA THR A 378 17.07 -5.30 -20.34
C THR A 378 18.19 -5.62 -19.37
N ALA A 379 17.91 -5.54 -18.07
CA ALA A 379 18.87 -5.75 -16.98
C ALA A 379 18.42 -6.91 -16.08
N GLU A 380 18.80 -8.13 -16.48
CA GLU A 380 18.51 -9.37 -15.74
C GLU A 380 19.13 -9.37 -14.35
N SER A 381 20.35 -8.85 -14.21
CA SER A 381 21.03 -8.70 -12.92
C SER A 381 20.60 -7.46 -12.12
N GLY A 382 19.65 -6.70 -12.68
CA GLY A 382 19.08 -5.50 -12.10
C GLY A 382 19.80 -4.21 -12.45
N ALA A 383 19.16 -3.10 -12.08
CA ALA A 383 19.65 -1.74 -12.26
C ALA A 383 19.12 -0.83 -11.15
N LEU A 384 19.81 0.28 -10.89
CA LEU A 384 19.40 1.31 -9.96
C LEU A 384 18.63 2.40 -10.70
N MET A 385 17.37 2.64 -10.33
CA MET A 385 16.59 3.79 -10.77
C MET A 385 16.65 4.89 -9.71
N SER A 386 16.89 6.14 -10.12
CA SER A 386 16.79 7.30 -9.22
C SER A 386 15.34 7.49 -8.72
N LYS A 387 15.18 8.11 -7.53
CA LYS A 387 13.85 8.31 -6.92
C LYS A 387 12.90 9.12 -7.80
N ASP A 388 13.42 10.07 -8.55
CA ASP A 388 12.71 10.96 -9.46
C ASP A 388 12.53 10.37 -10.88
N TRP A 389 13.00 9.13 -11.11
CA TRP A 389 12.90 8.42 -12.38
C TRP A 389 13.57 9.13 -13.56
N THR A 390 14.58 9.96 -13.29
CA THR A 390 15.35 10.69 -14.31
C THR A 390 16.64 9.99 -14.73
N LEU A 391 17.04 8.93 -14.01
CA LEU A 391 18.29 8.21 -14.28
C LEU A 391 18.15 6.72 -13.97
N VAL A 392 18.62 5.87 -14.91
CA VAL A 392 18.90 4.46 -14.63
C VAL A 392 20.40 4.21 -14.70
N THR A 393 20.93 3.50 -13.71
CA THR A 393 22.35 3.17 -13.59
C THR A 393 22.57 1.66 -13.58
N LEU A 394 23.52 1.21 -14.41
CA LEU A 394 23.86 -0.19 -14.64
C LEU A 394 25.23 -0.51 -14.07
N SER A 395 25.49 -1.80 -13.88
CA SER A 395 26.84 -2.29 -13.59
C SER A 395 27.84 -1.83 -14.65
N GLY A 396 28.98 -1.33 -14.18
CA GLY A 396 30.15 -1.04 -15.01
C GLY A 396 30.92 -2.30 -15.42
N GLY A 397 32.23 -2.15 -15.61
CA GLY A 397 33.12 -3.21 -16.08
C GLY A 397 33.25 -3.29 -17.61
N GLU A 398 33.42 -4.52 -18.12
CA GLU A 398 33.54 -4.75 -19.56
C GLU A 398 32.18 -4.56 -20.23
N VAL A 399 32.12 -3.59 -21.13
CA VAL A 399 30.96 -3.31 -21.97
C VAL A 399 31.41 -3.50 -23.41
N THR A 400 30.74 -4.41 -24.09
CA THR A 400 31.02 -4.80 -25.47
C THR A 400 29.82 -4.50 -26.34
N GLY A 401 30.05 -4.14 -27.59
CA GLY A 401 28.96 -3.78 -28.50
C GLY A 401 29.43 -2.83 -29.56
N SER A 402 28.55 -2.58 -30.52
CA SER A 402 28.74 -1.54 -31.52
C SER A 402 27.41 -1.13 -32.12
N ALA A 403 27.37 0.09 -32.67
CA ALA A 403 26.18 0.70 -33.24
C ALA A 403 25.00 0.65 -32.26
N SER A 404 23.97 -0.14 -32.58
CA SER A 404 22.73 -0.20 -31.80
C SER A 404 22.74 -1.23 -30.68
N ASN A 405 23.67 -2.17 -30.61
CA ASN A 405 23.59 -3.27 -29.65
C ASN A 405 24.80 -3.28 -28.71
N TRP A 406 24.52 -3.22 -27.41
CA TRP A 406 25.49 -3.19 -26.34
C TRP A 406 25.16 -4.22 -25.28
N THR A 407 26.19 -4.75 -24.64
CA THR A 407 26.09 -5.75 -23.58
C THR A 407 27.12 -5.44 -22.52
N GLY A 408 26.69 -5.42 -21.27
CA GLY A 408 27.56 -5.37 -20.10
C GLY A 408 27.23 -6.50 -19.14
N GLN A 409 27.79 -6.43 -17.93
CA GLN A 409 27.60 -7.49 -16.94
C GLN A 409 26.15 -7.56 -16.46
N GLY A 410 25.38 -8.49 -17.04
CA GLY A 410 24.00 -8.78 -16.63
C GLY A 410 22.96 -7.81 -17.20
N TRP A 411 23.30 -7.07 -18.25
CA TRP A 411 22.37 -6.21 -18.98
C TRP A 411 22.71 -6.14 -20.47
N THR A 412 21.69 -5.87 -21.28
CA THR A 412 21.78 -5.60 -22.72
C THR A 412 21.03 -4.31 -23.05
N LEU A 413 21.54 -3.56 -24.01
CA LEU A 413 20.98 -2.30 -24.46
C LEU A 413 20.86 -2.30 -25.98
N VAL A 414 19.66 -2.03 -26.47
CA VAL A 414 19.35 -1.87 -27.89
C VAL A 414 18.96 -0.41 -28.12
N LEU A 415 19.78 0.33 -28.85
CA LEU A 415 19.59 1.75 -29.13
C LEU A 415 18.73 1.96 -30.39
N ASN A 416 17.85 2.94 -30.30
CA ASN A 416 17.13 3.48 -31.45
C ASN A 416 18.10 4.22 -32.40
N ALA A 417 17.69 4.39 -33.65
CA ALA A 417 18.43 5.19 -34.61
C ALA A 417 18.63 6.62 -34.10
N GLY A 418 19.82 7.20 -34.34
CA GLY A 418 20.16 8.54 -33.87
C GLY A 418 20.81 8.58 -32.48
N TRP A 419 20.80 7.49 -31.72
CA TRP A 419 21.46 7.41 -30.41
C TRP A 419 22.78 6.64 -30.47
N ARG A 420 23.75 7.04 -29.66
CA ARG A 420 25.04 6.36 -29.49
C ARG A 420 25.42 6.26 -28.03
N LEU A 421 26.10 5.17 -27.68
CA LEU A 421 26.75 5.00 -26.39
C LEU A 421 28.27 5.08 -26.61
N GLU A 422 28.94 5.98 -25.91
CA GLU A 422 30.36 6.25 -26.07
C GLU A 422 31.07 6.17 -24.71
N LYS A 423 32.31 5.68 -24.72
CA LYS A 423 33.14 5.58 -23.52
C LYS A 423 33.90 6.90 -23.34
N GLU A 424 33.71 7.55 -22.20
CA GLU A 424 34.40 8.76 -21.79
C GLU A 424 35.36 8.49 -20.62
N SER A 425 36.12 9.51 -20.20
CA SER A 425 37.08 9.41 -19.09
C SER A 425 36.42 9.14 -17.73
N ASP A 426 35.14 9.49 -17.58
CA ASP A 426 34.33 9.39 -16.35
C ASP A 426 33.21 8.33 -16.45
N GLY A 427 33.21 7.48 -17.48
CA GLY A 427 32.27 6.37 -17.62
C GLY A 427 31.77 6.17 -19.04
N TRP A 428 30.47 5.90 -19.17
CA TRP A 428 29.78 5.74 -20.45
C TRP A 428 28.72 6.81 -20.60
N ARG A 429 28.72 7.53 -21.73
CA ARG A 429 27.74 8.56 -22.04
C ARG A 429 26.89 8.16 -23.23
N LEU A 430 25.60 8.46 -23.12
CA LEU A 430 24.63 8.33 -24.19
C LEU A 430 24.44 9.69 -24.88
N THR A 431 24.56 9.74 -26.21
CA THR A 431 24.41 10.96 -27.02
C THR A 431 23.34 10.80 -28.09
N ASN A 432 22.54 11.85 -28.30
CA ASN A 432 21.61 11.95 -29.42
C ASN A 432 22.29 12.73 -30.55
N VAL A 433 22.62 12.04 -31.63
CA VAL A 433 23.36 12.56 -32.79
C VAL A 433 22.46 13.38 -33.72
N GLN A 434 21.13 13.35 -33.53
CA GLN A 434 20.18 14.14 -34.32
C GLN A 434 19.78 15.47 -33.66
N GLY A 435 20.19 15.73 -32.41
CA GLY A 435 19.86 16.94 -31.66
C GLY A 435 20.92 18.05 -31.67
N GLY A 436 22.04 17.85 -32.38
CA GLY A 436 23.15 18.80 -32.44
C GLY A 436 23.07 19.72 -33.66
N ASP A 437 22.18 20.71 -33.65
CA ASP A 437 22.28 21.91 -34.49
C ASP A 437 21.32 23.04 -34.04
N ASP A 438 21.24 23.32 -32.74
CA ASP A 438 20.57 24.54 -32.26
C ASP A 438 21.39 25.22 -31.14
N CYS A 439 22.58 25.68 -31.52
CA CYS A 439 23.33 26.73 -30.83
C CYS A 439 24.26 27.42 -31.85
N ARG A 440 23.76 28.47 -32.48
CA ARG A 440 24.54 29.62 -32.95
C ARG A 440 23.84 30.91 -32.58
#